data_AF-A0A536CHM4-F1
#
_entry.id   AF-A0A536CHM4-F1
#
_cell.length_a   1.000
_cell.length_b   1.000
_cell.length_c   1.000
_cell.angle_alpha   90.00
_cell.angle_beta   90.00
_cell.angle_gamma   90.00
#
_symmetry.space_group_name_H-M   'P 1'
#
loop_
_entity.id
_entity.type
_entity.pdbx_description
1 polymer ?
#
loop_
_entity_poly.entity_id
_entity_poly.type
_entity_poly.pdbx_seq_one_letter_code
_entity_poly.pdbx_strand_id
1 'polypeptide(L)'
;MPTGRVAAFYGPGRPMQIKEYAVCEPDPGGIVVKMTVANVCGSDLHQWRGEFDVEKFGRPYPQILGHEMTGTIHQLGEGVSR
;
A
#
# COMPACT_ATOMS: atom_id res chain seq x y z
N MET A 1 -17.72 -1.74 9.56
CA MET A 1 -16.43 -1.03 9.37
C MET A 1 -16.20 -0.89 7.88
N PRO A 2 -15.71 0.25 7.38
CA PRO A 2 -15.44 0.41 5.96
C PRO A 2 -14.34 -0.55 5.51
N THR A 3 -14.41 -0.98 4.25
CA THR A 3 -13.38 -1.79 3.62
C THR A 3 -12.64 -1.00 2.55
N GLY A 4 -11.38 -1.37 2.33
CA GLY A 4 -10.50 -0.81 1.31
C GLY A 4 -10.00 -1.91 0.38
N ARG A 5 -9.80 -1.56 -0.89
CA ARG A 5 -9.22 -2.46 -1.89
C ARG A 5 -7.74 -2.14 -2.08
N VAL A 6 -6.92 -3.18 -2.20
CA VAL A 6 -5.49 -3.06 -2.49
C VAL A 6 -5.11 -3.95 -3.66
N ALA A 7 -4.12 -3.53 -4.45
CA ALA A 7 -3.46 -4.37 -5.44
C ALA A 7 -2.30 -5.11 -4.76
N ALA A 8 -2.52 -6.38 -4.41
CA ALA A 8 -1.55 -7.21 -3.71
C ALA A 8 -0.59 -7.90 -4.71
N PHE A 9 0.71 -7.74 -4.46
CA PHE A 9 1.80 -8.31 -5.24
C PHE A 9 2.26 -9.64 -4.63
N TYR A 10 2.08 -10.73 -5.36
CA TYR A 10 2.42 -12.10 -4.94
C TYR A 10 3.75 -12.62 -5.54
N GLY A 11 4.60 -11.71 -6.01
CA GLY A 11 5.92 -12.02 -6.54
C GLY A 11 6.09 -11.77 -8.04
N PRO A 12 7.34 -11.85 -8.54
CA PRO A 12 7.72 -11.31 -9.84
C PRO A 12 6.93 -11.89 -11.02
N GLY A 13 6.59 -11.04 -11.98
CA GLY A 13 5.87 -11.38 -13.20
C GLY A 13 4.43 -11.85 -13.00
N ARG A 14 3.94 -11.93 -11.75
CA ARG A 14 2.57 -12.35 -11.45
C ARG A 14 1.60 -11.17 -11.57
N PRO A 15 0.39 -11.39 -12.10
CA PRO A 15 -0.65 -10.37 -12.04
C PRO A 15 -0.90 -9.92 -10.60
N MET A 16 -1.11 -8.60 -10.41
CA MET A 16 -1.59 -8.07 -9.15
C MET A 16 -2.97 -8.65 -8.84
N GLN A 17 -3.22 -9.01 -7.58
CA GLN A 17 -4.54 -9.46 -7.14
C GLN A 17 -5.23 -8.36 -6.36
N ILE A 18 -6.44 -7.99 -6.75
CA ILE A 18 -7.26 -7.08 -5.95
C ILE A 18 -7.80 -7.84 -4.74
N LYS A 19 -7.46 -7.35 -3.55
CA LYS A 19 -7.92 -7.88 -2.27
C LYS A 19 -8.65 -6.78 -1.51
N GLU A 20 -9.61 -7.18 -0.70
CA GLU A 20 -10.37 -6.29 0.17
C GLU A 20 -10.00 -6.55 1.63
N TYR A 21 -9.77 -5.49 2.38
CA TYR A 21 -9.41 -5.52 3.79
C TYR A 21 -10.27 -4.53 4.57
N ALA A 22 -10.47 -4.79 5.87
CA ALA A 22 -11.00 -3.77 6.77
C ALA A 22 -10.02 -2.59 6.82
N VAL A 23 -10.55 -1.37 6.78
CA VAL A 23 -9.76 -0.16 7.01
C VAL A 23 -9.27 -0.21 8.47
N CYS A 24 -7.96 -0.04 8.67
CA CYS A 24 -7.39 -0.01 10.01
C CYS A 24 -7.69 1.32 10.71
N GLU A 25 -7.73 1.29 12.04
CA GLU A 25 -7.68 2.51 12.84
C GLU A 25 -6.26 3.11 12.79
N PRO A 26 -6.12 4.44 12.82
CA PRO A 26 -4.80 5.07 12.90
C PRO A 26 -4.16 4.85 14.27
N ASP A 27 -2.86 4.55 14.28
CA ASP A 27 -2.03 4.60 15.48
C ASP A 27 -1.93 6.05 16.03
N PRO A 28 -1.50 6.25 17.29
CA PRO A 28 -1.15 7.57 17.81
C PRO A 28 -0.12 8.27 16.90
N GLY A 29 -0.39 9.53 16.53
CA GLY A 29 0.42 10.28 15.55
C GLY A 29 0.24 9.85 14.09
N GLY A 30 -0.55 8.82 13.80
CA GLY A 30 -0.84 8.31 12.46
C GLY A 30 -2.07 8.95 11.83
N ILE A 31 -2.24 8.73 10.53
CA ILE A 31 -3.43 9.10 9.77
C ILE A 31 -3.85 7.95 8.85
N VAL A 32 -5.15 7.83 8.62
CA VAL A 32 -5.69 6.99 7.55
C VAL A 32 -6.08 7.90 6.41
N VAL A 33 -5.57 7.62 5.21
CA VAL A 33 -5.85 8.41 4.02
C VAL A 33 -6.69 7.58 3.05
N LYS A 34 -7.83 8.11 2.61
CA LYS A 34 -8.63 7.54 1.54
C LYS A 34 -7.99 7.91 0.20
N MET A 35 -7.40 6.93 -0.46
CA MET A 35 -6.76 7.11 -1.76
C MET A 35 -7.79 7.47 -2.85
N THR A 36 -7.49 8.52 -3.61
CA THR A 36 -8.23 8.91 -4.82
C THR A 36 -7.53 8.36 -6.06
N VAL A 37 -6.19 8.48 -6.07
CA VAL A 37 -5.34 8.01 -7.16
C VAL A 37 -4.02 7.48 -6.61
N ALA A 38 -3.50 6.43 -7.22
CA ALA A 38 -2.14 5.94 -7.04
C ALA A 38 -1.50 5.85 -8.41
N ASN A 39 -0.27 6.34 -8.52
CA ASN A 39 0.55 6.26 -9.73
C ASN A 39 1.40 5.00 -9.71
N VAL A 40 1.98 4.67 -10.86
CA VAL A 40 2.93 3.57 -11.03
C VAL A 40 4.26 4.18 -11.46
N CYS A 41 5.27 4.02 -10.63
CA CYS A 41 6.63 4.49 -10.89
C CYS A 41 7.47 3.37 -11.53
N GLY A 42 8.61 3.74 -12.11
CA GLY A 42 9.57 2.76 -12.64
C GLY A 42 10.09 1.79 -11.57
N SER A 43 10.25 2.25 -10.32
CA SER A 43 10.65 1.42 -9.17
C SER A 43 9.62 0.32 -8.84
N ASP A 44 8.32 0.60 -8.96
CA ASP A 44 7.29 -0.43 -8.81
C ASP A 44 7.42 -1.50 -9.90
N LEU A 45 7.78 -1.09 -11.13
CA LEU A 45 8.02 -2.01 -12.25
C LEU A 45 9.28 -2.85 -12.06
N HIS A 46 10.38 -2.26 -11.57
CA HIS A 46 11.61 -3.02 -11.24
C HIS A 46 11.30 -4.11 -10.21
N GLN A 47 10.51 -3.81 -9.19
CA GLN A 47 10.07 -4.81 -8.21
C GLN A 47 9.14 -5.86 -8.83
N TRP A 48 8.17 -5.45 -9.64
CA TRP A 48 7.26 -6.37 -10.33
C TRP A 48 8.00 -7.32 -11.29
N ARG A 49 9.06 -6.85 -11.95
CA ARG A 49 9.93 -7.66 -12.83
C ARG A 49 10.90 -8.56 -12.07
N GLY A 50 11.02 -8.41 -10.75
CA GLY A 50 11.95 -9.17 -9.93
C GLY A 50 13.41 -8.73 -10.08
N GLU A 51 13.64 -7.49 -10.51
CA GLU A 51 14.99 -6.90 -10.62
C GLU A 51 15.56 -6.54 -9.25
N PHE A 52 14.72 -6.56 -8.21
CA PHE A 52 15.10 -6.50 -6.80
C PHE A 52 14.68 -7.78 -6.09
N ASP A 53 15.64 -8.44 -5.43
CA ASP A 53 15.36 -9.58 -4.55
C ASP A 53 14.88 -9.09 -3.18
N VAL A 54 13.59 -8.78 -3.12
CA VAL A 54 12.93 -8.21 -1.94
C VAL A 54 12.76 -9.22 -0.80
N GLU A 55 12.72 -10.51 -1.11
CA GLU A 55 12.66 -11.57 -0.09
C GLU A 55 13.97 -11.65 0.71
N LYS A 56 15.13 -11.45 0.06
CA LYS A 56 16.43 -11.32 0.76
C LYS A 56 16.50 -10.14 1.73
N PHE A 57 15.65 -9.13 1.55
CA PHE A 57 15.51 -8.01 2.48
C PHE A 57 14.44 -8.24 3.56
N GLY A 58 13.96 -9.48 3.73
CA GLY A 58 12.98 -9.83 4.75
C GLY A 58 11.57 -9.30 4.48
N ARG A 59 11.22 -9.06 3.21
CA ARG A 59 9.89 -8.59 2.80
C ARG A 59 9.11 -9.74 2.15
N PRO A 60 8.39 -10.56 2.94
CA PRO A 60 7.63 -11.68 2.40
C PRO A 60 6.46 -11.22 1.56
N TYR A 61 6.01 -12.07 0.63
CA TYR A 61 4.77 -11.88 -0.11
C TYR A 61 3.54 -12.29 0.73
N PRO A 62 2.35 -11.69 0.48
CA PRO A 62 2.10 -10.61 -0.48
C PRO A 62 2.60 -9.25 0.01
N GLN A 63 3.07 -8.42 -0.91
CA GLN A 63 3.44 -7.03 -0.64
C GLN A 63 2.39 -6.07 -1.22
N ILE A 64 2.22 -4.92 -0.59
CA ILE A 64 1.47 -3.79 -1.14
C ILE A 64 2.50 -2.78 -1.63
N LEU A 65 2.52 -2.56 -2.95
CA LEU A 65 3.45 -1.64 -3.60
C LEU A 65 2.85 -0.23 -3.70
N GLY A 66 3.58 0.67 -4.37
CA GLY A 66 3.17 2.04 -4.58
C GLY A 66 3.69 2.98 -3.50
N HIS A 67 4.16 4.14 -3.95
CA HIS A 67 4.72 5.19 -3.11
C HIS A 67 4.43 6.60 -3.66
N GLU A 68 3.57 6.68 -4.68
CA GLU A 68 3.14 7.92 -5.32
C GLU A 68 1.61 7.94 -5.37
N MET A 69 0.98 8.68 -4.47
CA MET A 69 -0.47 8.70 -4.36
C MET A 69 -1.01 10.03 -3.86
N THR A 70 -2.30 10.26 -4.11
CA THR A 70 -3.04 11.40 -3.57
C THR A 70 -4.41 10.94 -3.08
N GLY A 71 -4.83 11.51 -1.96
CA GLY A 71 -6.09 11.18 -1.33
C GLY A 71 -6.49 12.25 -0.33
N THR A 72 -7.57 11.96 0.40
CA THR A 72 -8.07 12.81 1.48
C THR A 72 -7.89 12.10 2.80
N ILE A 73 -7.55 12.85 3.86
CA ILE A 73 -7.53 12.31 5.22
C ILE A 73 -8.92 11.76 5.55
N HIS A 74 -8.97 10.47 5.88
CA HIS A 74 -10.19 9.79 6.29
C HIS A 74 -10.36 9.84 7.81
N GLN A 75 -9.25 9.67 8.54
CA GLN A 75 -9.23 9.63 10.00
C GLN A 75 -7.88 10.09 10.53
N LEU A 76 -7.91 10.78 11.67
CA LEU A 76 -6.73 11.22 12.41
C LEU A 76 -6.54 10.34 13.64
N GLY A 77 -5.31 9.92 13.91
CA GLY A 77 -4.92 9.28 15.16
C GLY A 77 -4.81 10.26 16.32
N GLU A 78 -4.68 9.72 17.52
CA GLU A 78 -4.51 10.52 18.73
C GLU A 78 -3.31 11.46 18.61
N GLY A 79 -3.47 12.72 19.05
CA GLY A 79 -2.42 13.74 19.01
C GLY A 79 -2.25 14.46 17.67
N VAL A 80 -2.97 14.07 16.62
CA VAL A 80 -2.96 14.78 15.32
C VAL A 80 -4.11 15.78 15.26
N SER A 81 -3.80 17.05 14.98
CA SER A 81 -4.78 18.15 15.07
C SER A 81 -4.93 18.98 13.80
N ARG A 82 -4.06 18.78 12.80
CA ARG A 82 -4.04 19.50 11.52
C ARG A 82 -3.50 18.60 10.43
#